data_AF-A0A7N6BN60-F1
#
_entry.id   AF-A0A7N6BN60-F1
#
_cell.length_a   1.000
_cell.length_b   1.000
_cell.length_c   1.000
_cell.angle_alpha   90.00
_cell.angle_beta   90.00
_cell.angle_gamma   90.00
#
_symmetry.space_group_name_H-M   'P 1'
#
loop_
_entity.id
_entity.type
_entity.pdbx_description
1 polymer ?
#
loop_
_entity_poly.entity_id
_entity_poly.type
_entity_poly.pdbx_seq_one_letter_code
_entity_poly.pdbx_strand_id
1 'polypeptide(L)'
;MYIRARGFLLSAFGSFSSPSSTYLRLYLHRMSWDSYITNIMTADPSGTVPVRLAVICGKNPPSVWASSPGITVTPEQMKVLCGDGSTFGQCSPTIGPYKCRMLRNNKDTDGLWCIDFKTAADAEGNTFSVCVGYTLTAIVIGIGTKEASGGQVSAKVFGIVTYLRQKQHVRTHGHRPPPPTR
;
A
#
# COMPACT_ATOMS: atom_id res chain seq x y z
N MET A 1 -18.47 -29.19 60.48
CA MET A 1 -19.80 -28.53 60.46
C MET A 1 -19.56 -27.08 60.02
N TYR A 2 -19.29 -26.82 58.73
CA TYR A 2 -20.21 -26.49 57.63
C TYR A 2 -21.22 -25.37 57.93
N ILE A 3 -21.12 -24.26 57.18
CA ILE A 3 -22.13 -23.38 56.55
C ILE A 3 -21.34 -22.09 56.17
N ARG A 4 -20.63 -22.02 55.04
CA ARG A 4 -21.04 -21.89 53.62
C ARG A 4 -21.91 -20.64 53.36
N ALA A 5 -21.21 -19.57 52.96
CA ALA A 5 -21.75 -18.32 52.45
C ALA A 5 -22.67 -18.53 51.24
N ARG A 6 -23.81 -17.84 51.25
CA ARG A 6 -24.78 -17.80 50.14
C ARG A 6 -24.20 -16.96 49.01
N GLY A 7 -23.83 -17.65 47.93
CA GLY A 7 -23.50 -17.07 46.64
C GLY A 7 -24.73 -16.44 45.99
N PHE A 8 -24.55 -15.20 45.56
CA PHE A 8 -25.44 -14.45 44.70
C PHE A 8 -25.41 -15.09 43.30
N LEU A 9 -26.53 -15.68 42.88
CA LEU A 9 -26.75 -16.13 41.50
C LEU A 9 -27.01 -14.89 40.63
N LEU A 10 -25.99 -14.46 39.88
CA LEU A 10 -26.15 -13.55 38.75
C LEU A 10 -26.07 -14.38 37.47
N SER A 11 -27.24 -14.66 36.93
CA SER A 11 -27.46 -15.07 35.56
C SER A 11 -26.99 -13.96 34.61
N ALA A 12 -25.95 -14.22 33.84
CA ALA A 12 -25.66 -13.48 32.61
C ALA A 12 -25.18 -14.49 31.56
N PHE A 13 -26.14 -15.10 30.86
CA PHE A 13 -25.89 -15.71 29.55
C PHE A 13 -25.56 -14.56 28.58
N GLY A 14 -24.30 -14.16 28.55
CA GLY A 14 -23.75 -13.36 27.48
C GLY A 14 -23.55 -14.24 26.27
N SER A 15 -24.46 -14.14 25.30
CA SER A 15 -24.28 -14.69 23.96
C SER A 15 -22.95 -14.18 23.39
N PHE A 16 -21.93 -15.04 23.38
CA PHE A 16 -20.66 -14.78 22.73
C PHE A 16 -20.93 -14.79 21.22
N SER A 17 -21.26 -13.62 20.66
CA SER A 17 -21.37 -13.45 19.22
C SER A 17 -20.00 -13.74 18.61
N SER A 18 -19.91 -14.88 17.91
CA SER A 18 -18.74 -15.22 17.10
C SER A 18 -18.35 -13.99 16.27
N PRO A 19 -17.10 -13.50 16.34
CA PRO A 19 -16.66 -12.45 15.45
C PRO A 19 -16.89 -12.94 14.02
N SER A 20 -17.65 -12.16 13.26
CA SER A 20 -18.08 -12.54 11.91
C SER A 20 -16.87 -12.93 11.07
N SER A 21 -16.93 -14.04 10.33
CA SER A 21 -15.84 -14.59 9.50
C SER A 21 -15.23 -13.54 8.56
N THR A 22 -16.02 -12.54 8.16
CA THR A 22 -15.58 -11.35 7.43
C THR A 22 -14.60 -10.47 8.20
N TYR A 23 -14.80 -10.26 9.50
CA TYR A 23 -13.92 -9.43 10.33
C TYR A 23 -12.56 -10.09 10.53
N LEU A 24 -12.54 -11.41 10.79
CA LEU A 24 -11.30 -12.19 10.86
C LEU A 24 -10.57 -12.24 9.52
N ARG A 25 -11.30 -12.40 8.39
CA ARG A 25 -10.70 -12.33 7.05
C ARG A 25 -10.11 -10.95 6.75
N LEU A 26 -10.81 -9.87 7.12
CA LEU A 26 -10.30 -8.51 6.93
C LEU A 26 -9.07 -8.25 7.82
N TYR A 27 -9.07 -8.70 9.08
CA TYR A 27 -7.93 -8.55 9.99
C TYR A 27 -6.70 -9.35 9.52
N LEU A 28 -6.87 -10.62 9.14
CA LEU A 28 -5.77 -11.45 8.62
C LEU A 28 -5.24 -10.92 7.28
N HIS A 29 -6.12 -10.39 6.43
CA HIS A 29 -5.72 -9.74 5.18
C HIS A 29 -4.94 -8.45 5.47
N ARG A 30 -5.38 -7.65 6.43
CA ARG A 30 -4.71 -6.40 6.83
C ARG A 30 -3.30 -6.66 7.37
N MET A 31 -3.14 -7.65 8.25
CA MET A 31 -1.82 -8.10 8.74
C MET A 31 -0.88 -8.56 7.62
N SER A 32 -1.41 -9.10 6.51
CA SER A 32 -0.58 -9.47 5.36
C SER A 32 -0.07 -8.25 4.57
N TRP A 33 -0.83 -7.15 4.51
CA TRP A 33 -0.43 -5.93 3.79
C TRP A 33 0.54 -5.07 4.57
N ASP A 34 0.41 -5.01 5.90
CA ASP A 34 1.37 -4.33 6.77
C ASP A 34 2.79 -4.92 6.61
N SER A 35 2.91 -6.23 6.37
CA SER A 35 4.20 -6.86 6.07
C SER A 35 4.86 -6.31 4.79
N TYR A 36 4.09 -5.91 3.78
CA TYR A 36 4.66 -5.26 2.58
C TYR A 36 5.15 -3.86 2.89
N ILE A 37 4.45 -3.11 3.74
CA ILE A 37 4.90 -1.80 4.22
C ILE A 37 6.23 -1.94 4.96
N THR A 38 6.32 -2.89 5.91
CA THR A 38 7.57 -3.18 6.63
C THR A 38 8.70 -3.56 5.68
N ASN A 39 8.43 -4.39 4.66
CA ASN A 39 9.43 -4.81 3.68
C ASN A 39 9.95 -3.63 2.83
N ILE A 40 9.08 -2.70 2.40
CA ILE A 40 9.49 -1.48 1.69
C ILE A 40 10.40 -0.62 2.55
N MET A 41 10.08 -0.53 3.85
CA MET A 41 10.80 0.27 4.84
C MET A 41 12.03 -0.46 5.41
N THR A 42 12.38 -1.64 4.88
CA THR A 42 13.59 -2.35 5.28
C THR A 42 14.80 -1.80 4.51
N ALA A 43 15.98 -1.90 5.12
CA ALA A 43 17.23 -1.47 4.50
C ALA A 43 17.43 -2.15 3.13
N ASP A 44 18.01 -1.42 2.19
CA ASP A 44 18.55 -1.98 0.95
C ASP A 44 19.83 -2.78 1.21
N PRO A 45 20.32 -3.54 0.21
CA PRO A 45 21.64 -4.20 0.29
C PRO A 45 22.80 -3.25 0.64
N SER A 46 22.62 -1.94 0.45
CA SER A 46 23.56 -0.88 0.86
C SER A 46 23.47 -0.49 2.35
N GLY A 47 22.57 -1.09 3.12
CA GLY A 47 22.35 -0.77 4.54
C GLY A 47 21.53 0.49 4.80
N THR A 48 21.11 1.21 3.76
CA THR A 48 20.28 2.42 3.87
C THR A 48 18.81 2.08 3.82
N VAL A 49 17.97 2.74 4.63
CA VAL A 49 16.50 2.66 4.53
C VAL A 49 16.03 3.77 3.58
N PRO A 50 15.77 3.48 2.29
CA PRO A 50 15.46 4.53 1.34
C PRO A 50 14.04 5.07 1.52
N VAL A 51 13.10 4.30 2.08
CA VAL A 51 11.69 4.67 2.19
C VAL A 51 11.32 4.98 3.64
N ARG A 52 10.85 6.20 3.89
CA ARG A 52 10.37 6.69 5.19
C ARG A 52 8.90 6.36 5.41
N LEU A 53 8.08 6.53 4.38
CA LEU A 53 6.63 6.34 4.45
C LEU A 53 6.17 5.51 3.26
N ALA A 54 5.21 4.61 3.49
CA ALA A 54 4.65 3.79 2.43
C ALA A 54 3.15 3.58 2.63
N VAL A 55 2.41 3.49 1.53
CA VAL A 55 0.96 3.26 1.53
C VAL A 55 0.60 2.32 0.40
N ILE A 56 -0.28 1.36 0.67
CA ILE A 56 -0.85 0.47 -0.34
C ILE A 56 -2.35 0.70 -0.35
N CYS A 57 -2.91 0.97 -1.52
CA CYS A 57 -4.33 1.23 -1.68
C CYS A 57 -4.91 0.38 -2.82
N GLY A 58 -6.14 -0.13 -2.66
CA GLY A 58 -6.90 -0.76 -3.72
C GLY A 58 -7.44 0.26 -4.73
N LYS A 59 -7.49 -0.10 -6.02
CA LYS A 59 -8.02 0.77 -7.09
C LYS A 59 -9.55 0.74 -7.16
N ASN A 60 -10.16 -0.43 -7.03
CA ASN A 60 -11.59 -0.65 -7.24
C ASN A 60 -12.18 -1.61 -6.18
N PRO A 61 -12.95 -1.10 -5.19
CA PRO A 61 -13.15 0.32 -4.87
C PRO A 61 -11.88 0.98 -4.25
N PRO A 62 -11.73 2.30 -4.39
CA PRO A 62 -10.62 3.04 -3.79
C PRO A 62 -10.67 2.90 -2.26
N SER A 63 -9.68 2.20 -1.71
CA SER A 63 -9.58 1.91 -0.27
C SER A 63 -8.12 1.77 0.15
N VAL A 64 -7.77 2.25 1.34
CA VAL A 64 -6.42 2.07 1.90
C VAL A 64 -6.34 0.66 2.51
N TRP A 65 -5.36 -0.14 2.09
CA TRP A 65 -5.16 -1.50 2.57
C TRP A 65 -4.12 -1.57 3.71
N ALA A 66 -3.03 -0.82 3.56
CA ALA A 66 -2.01 -0.64 4.59
C ALA A 66 -1.33 0.72 4.43
N SER A 67 -0.87 1.30 5.53
CA SER A 67 -0.22 2.61 5.55
C SER A 67 0.78 2.67 6.70
N SER A 68 1.95 3.25 6.46
CA SER A 68 2.90 3.58 7.52
C SER A 68 2.36 4.71 8.42
N PRO A 69 2.71 4.73 9.71
CA PRO A 69 2.34 5.83 10.59
C PRO A 69 2.90 7.17 10.06
N GLY A 70 2.06 8.21 10.05
CA GLY A 70 2.45 9.56 9.59
C GLY A 70 2.04 9.90 8.16
N ILE A 71 1.35 9.01 7.45
CA ILE A 71 0.71 9.33 6.17
C ILE A 71 -0.69 8.75 6.06
N THR A 72 -1.61 9.58 5.56
CA THR A 72 -2.98 9.19 5.24
C THR A 72 -3.31 9.72 3.87
N VAL A 73 -3.79 8.86 2.98
CA VAL A 73 -4.21 9.22 1.62
C VAL A 73 -5.73 9.20 1.56
N THR A 74 -6.34 10.26 1.04
CA THR A 74 -7.81 10.33 0.92
C THR A 74 -8.29 9.64 -0.37
N PRO A 75 -9.56 9.18 -0.44
CA PRO A 75 -10.12 8.59 -1.65
C PRO A 75 -10.07 9.54 -2.86
N GLU A 76 -10.16 10.85 -2.65
CA GLU A 76 -10.06 11.88 -3.69
C GLU A 76 -8.66 11.90 -4.30
N GLN A 77 -7.62 11.89 -3.45
CA GLN A 77 -6.23 11.80 -3.89
C GLN A 77 -5.99 10.49 -4.66
N MET A 78 -6.57 9.38 -4.20
CA MET A 78 -6.48 8.11 -4.91
C MET A 78 -7.15 8.15 -6.29
N LYS A 79 -8.31 8.79 -6.42
CA LYS A 79 -8.99 8.96 -7.72
C LYS A 79 -8.11 9.75 -8.69
N VAL A 80 -7.48 10.81 -8.21
CA VAL A 80 -6.53 11.61 -8.99
C VAL A 80 -5.34 10.72 -9.42
N LEU A 81 -4.68 10.03 -8.49
CA LEU A 81 -3.55 9.15 -8.80
C LEU A 81 -3.92 7.99 -9.75
N CYS A 82 -5.11 7.42 -9.60
CA CYS A 82 -5.58 6.34 -10.49
C CYS A 82 -5.95 6.84 -11.90
N GLY A 83 -6.27 8.12 -12.05
CA GLY A 83 -6.65 8.78 -13.30
C GLY A 83 -5.51 8.89 -14.32
N ASP A 84 -5.73 9.69 -15.36
CA ASP A 84 -4.83 9.77 -16.51
C ASP A 84 -3.55 10.57 -16.20
N GLY A 85 -2.41 9.90 -16.41
CA GLY A 85 -1.08 10.41 -16.06
C GLY A 85 -0.65 11.68 -16.81
N SER A 86 -1.40 12.07 -17.85
CA SER A 86 -1.19 13.28 -18.64
C SER A 86 -1.52 14.58 -17.89
N THR A 87 -2.44 14.52 -16.92
CA THR A 87 -2.91 15.71 -16.19
C THR A 87 -2.03 16.12 -15.01
N PHE A 88 -1.17 15.21 -14.52
CA PHE A 88 -0.30 15.45 -13.37
C PHE A 88 0.79 16.51 -13.62
N GLY A 89 1.16 16.74 -14.88
CA GLY A 89 2.14 17.77 -15.25
C GLY A 89 1.62 19.19 -15.01
N GLN A 90 0.31 19.40 -15.12
CA GLN A 90 -0.36 20.70 -14.97
C GLN A 90 -0.98 20.88 -13.58
N CYS A 91 -1.61 19.82 -13.06
CA CYS A 91 -2.23 19.80 -11.75
C CYS A 91 -1.35 18.97 -10.80
N SER A 92 -0.40 19.62 -10.12
CA SER A 92 0.49 18.97 -9.14
C SER A 92 -0.34 18.17 -8.13
N PRO A 93 -0.30 16.82 -8.16
CA PRO A 93 -1.14 16.01 -7.27
C PRO A 93 -0.68 16.14 -5.81
N THR A 94 -1.60 15.94 -4.88
CA THR A 94 -1.29 15.85 -3.45
C THR A 94 -1.32 14.40 -3.00
N ILE A 95 -0.31 13.99 -2.23
CA ILE A 95 -0.19 12.66 -1.65
C ILE A 95 -0.08 12.83 -0.14
N GLY A 96 -1.19 12.61 0.57
CA GLY A 96 -1.31 12.99 1.97
C GLY A 96 -1.08 14.49 2.17
N PRO A 97 -0.16 14.92 3.04
CA PRO A 97 0.15 16.34 3.24
C PRO A 97 1.10 16.93 2.18
N TYR A 98 1.67 16.11 1.30
CA TYR A 98 2.72 16.56 0.39
C TYR A 98 2.16 16.93 -0.98
N LYS A 99 2.45 18.17 -1.43
CA LYS A 99 2.25 18.56 -2.82
C LYS A 99 3.38 17.99 -3.66
N CYS A 100 3.05 17.26 -4.72
CA CYS A 100 4.00 16.52 -5.52
C CYS A 100 4.06 17.07 -6.94
N ARG A 101 5.27 17.14 -7.51
CA ARG A 101 5.51 17.41 -8.93
C ARG A 101 5.95 16.12 -9.61
N MET A 102 5.32 15.80 -10.73
CA MET A 102 5.72 14.63 -11.53
C MET A 102 7.09 14.86 -12.15
N LEU A 103 7.99 13.88 -11.98
CA LEU A 103 9.31 13.86 -12.61
C LEU A 103 9.32 12.96 -13.85
N ARG A 104 8.74 11.77 -13.74
CA ARG A 104 8.74 10.78 -14.81
C ARG A 104 7.43 9.99 -14.80
N ASN A 105 6.80 9.88 -15.97
CA ASN A 105 5.60 9.07 -16.15
C ASN A 105 5.94 7.79 -16.92
N ASN A 106 6.08 6.67 -16.21
CA ASN A 106 6.26 5.34 -16.78
C ASN A 106 5.06 4.42 -16.45
N LYS A 107 3.87 5.00 -16.24
CA LYS A 107 2.66 4.24 -15.86
C LYS A 107 2.31 3.18 -16.90
N ASP A 108 2.38 3.56 -18.17
CA ASP A 108 2.02 2.75 -19.33
C ASP A 108 3.24 2.06 -19.97
N THR A 109 4.44 2.30 -19.43
CA THR A 109 5.66 1.63 -19.88
C THR A 109 5.69 0.22 -19.32
N ASP A 110 5.70 -0.76 -20.23
CA ASP A 110 5.76 -2.16 -19.86
C ASP A 110 7.07 -2.48 -19.12
N GLY A 111 6.96 -3.23 -18.03
CA GLY A 111 8.09 -3.53 -17.16
C GLY A 111 8.53 -2.39 -16.22
N LEU A 112 7.80 -1.28 -16.11
CA LEU A 112 8.07 -0.21 -15.11
C LEU A 112 6.82 0.13 -14.28
N TRP A 113 5.70 0.45 -14.93
CA TRP A 113 4.40 0.72 -14.31
C TRP A 113 4.43 1.65 -13.09
N CYS A 114 5.32 2.63 -13.10
CA CYS A 114 5.53 3.56 -12.00
C CYS A 114 5.52 5.01 -12.47
N ILE A 115 5.19 5.92 -11.57
CA ILE A 115 5.34 7.36 -11.78
C ILE A 115 6.20 7.89 -10.63
N ASP A 116 7.27 8.57 -10.99
CA ASP A 116 8.15 9.23 -10.03
C ASP A 116 7.73 10.68 -9.86
N PHE A 117 7.66 11.10 -8.61
CA PHE A 117 7.31 12.43 -8.16
C PHE A 117 8.40 12.97 -7.23
N LYS A 118 8.40 14.29 -7.06
CA LYS A 118 9.17 14.98 -6.04
C LYS A 118 8.26 15.89 -5.23
N THR A 119 8.35 15.84 -3.91
CA THR A 119 7.57 16.75 -3.07
C THR A 119 8.05 18.18 -3.26
N ALA A 120 7.15 19.13 -3.05
CA ALA A 120 7.52 20.49 -2.73
C ALA A 120 8.39 20.52 -1.47
N ALA A 121 9.16 21.60 -1.32
CA ALA A 121 9.93 21.84 -0.12
C ALA A 121 9.00 21.92 1.09
N ASP A 122 9.35 21.23 2.17
CA ASP A 122 8.68 21.39 3.46
C ASP A 122 9.06 22.73 4.11
N ALA A 123 8.55 22.97 5.33
CA ALA A 123 8.87 24.18 6.09
C ALA A 123 10.38 24.33 6.41
N GLU A 124 11.13 23.23 6.35
CA GLU A 124 12.57 23.18 6.61
C GLU A 124 13.39 23.22 5.30
N GLY A 125 12.73 23.31 4.14
CA GLY A 125 13.38 23.31 2.82
C GLY A 125 13.74 21.93 2.28
N ASN A 126 13.35 20.84 2.95
CA ASN A 126 13.65 19.49 2.49
C ASN A 126 12.68 19.05 1.38
N THR A 127 13.19 18.30 0.41
CA THR A 127 12.38 17.68 -0.64
C THR A 127 12.59 16.18 -0.64
N PHE A 128 11.51 15.43 -0.82
CA PHE A 128 11.52 13.98 -0.79
C PHE A 128 11.18 13.41 -2.17
N SER A 129 11.86 12.32 -2.54
CA SER A 129 11.49 11.54 -3.72
C SER A 129 10.28 10.66 -3.40
N VAL A 130 9.31 10.60 -4.31
CA VAL A 130 8.10 9.79 -4.14
C VAL A 130 7.93 8.92 -5.37
N CYS A 131 7.67 7.63 -5.20
CA CYS A 131 7.38 6.72 -6.30
C CYS A 131 5.98 6.13 -6.10
N VAL A 132 5.17 6.17 -7.16
CA VAL A 132 3.82 5.58 -7.20
C VAL A 132 3.82 4.45 -8.21
N GLY A 133 3.71 3.22 -7.73
CA GLY A 133 3.62 2.00 -8.49
C GLY A 133 2.18 1.57 -8.74
N TYR A 134 1.89 1.13 -9.97
CA TYR A 134 0.55 0.76 -10.41
C TYR A 134 0.46 -0.74 -10.70
N THR A 135 -0.39 -1.45 -9.98
CA THR A 135 -0.76 -2.84 -10.27
C THR A 135 -2.15 -2.91 -10.92
N LEU A 136 -2.65 -4.12 -11.18
CA LEU A 136 -3.98 -4.30 -11.76
C LEU A 136 -5.08 -3.89 -10.76
N THR A 137 -4.95 -4.29 -9.49
CA THR A 137 -5.98 -4.05 -8.45
C THR A 137 -5.58 -3.04 -7.38
N ALA A 138 -4.32 -2.64 -7.30
CA ALA A 138 -3.78 -1.79 -6.23
C ALA A 138 -2.74 -0.77 -6.73
N ILE A 139 -2.52 0.28 -5.95
CA ILE A 139 -1.44 1.26 -6.09
C ILE A 139 -0.54 1.15 -4.86
N VAL A 140 0.77 1.28 -5.07
CA VAL A 140 1.80 1.25 -4.02
C VAL A 140 2.52 2.58 -4.06
N ILE A 141 2.57 3.28 -2.93
CA ILE A 141 3.18 4.60 -2.82
C ILE A 141 4.34 4.46 -1.84
N GLY A 142 5.54 4.89 -2.24
CA GLY A 142 6.71 4.98 -1.37
C GLY A 142 7.26 6.41 -1.37
N ILE A 143 7.49 6.96 -0.18
CA ILE A 143 8.11 8.27 0.03
C ILE A 143 9.49 8.05 0.65
N GLY A 144 10.49 8.61 -0.01
CA GLY A 144 11.88 8.48 0.38
C GLY A 144 12.24 9.21 1.67
N THR A 145 13.34 8.81 2.28
CA THR A 145 14.05 9.65 3.25
C THR A 145 14.71 10.84 2.54
N LYS A 146 15.26 11.79 3.32
CA LYS A 146 15.94 12.97 2.77
C LYS A 146 17.21 12.60 2.00
N GLU A 147 17.84 11.50 2.41
CA GLU A 147 19.11 10.99 1.89
C GLU A 147 18.90 9.99 0.74
N ALA A 148 17.66 9.52 0.54
CA ALA A 148 17.34 8.53 -0.47
C ALA A 148 17.32 9.14 -1.87
N SER A 149 17.98 8.47 -2.81
CA SER A 149 17.83 8.79 -4.22
C SER A 149 16.48 8.27 -4.74
N GLY A 150 15.92 8.97 -5.73
CA GLY A 150 14.68 8.53 -6.38
C GLY A 150 14.76 7.13 -6.97
N GLY A 151 15.95 6.70 -7.43
CA GLY A 151 16.20 5.35 -7.94
C GLY A 151 16.08 4.26 -6.86
N GLN A 152 16.52 4.53 -5.62
CA GLN A 152 16.38 3.57 -4.52
C GLN A 152 14.92 3.40 -4.11
N VAL A 153 14.19 4.51 -4.00
CA VAL A 153 12.75 4.50 -3.68
C VAL A 153 11.96 3.77 -4.76
N SER A 154 12.23 4.07 -6.04
CA SER A 154 11.53 3.44 -7.15
C SER A 154 11.85 1.96 -7.27
N ALA A 155 13.10 1.53 -7.03
CA ALA A 155 13.47 0.12 -7.02
C ALA A 155 12.69 -0.70 -5.98
N LYS A 156 12.54 -0.18 -4.75
CA LYS A 156 11.74 -0.83 -3.69
C LYS A 156 10.28 -0.98 -4.09
N VAL A 157 9.66 0.11 -4.56
CA VAL A 157 8.25 0.11 -4.97
C VAL A 157 8.04 -0.81 -6.16
N PHE A 158 8.93 -0.75 -7.15
CA PHE A 158 8.88 -1.56 -8.37
C PHE A 158 8.94 -3.07 -8.08
N GLY A 159 9.79 -3.50 -7.14
CA GLY A 159 9.88 -4.91 -6.75
C GLY A 159 8.54 -5.49 -6.29
N ILE A 160 7.78 -4.73 -5.49
CA ILE A 160 6.47 -5.15 -5.00
C ILE A 160 5.41 -5.07 -6.09
N VAL A 161 5.41 -4.01 -6.91
CA VAL A 161 4.49 -3.88 -8.04
C VAL A 161 4.62 -5.06 -8.99
N THR A 162 5.85 -5.44 -9.32
CA THR A 162 6.15 -6.58 -10.20
C THR A 162 5.66 -7.89 -9.60
N TYR A 163 5.97 -8.13 -8.32
CA TYR A 163 5.50 -9.31 -7.60
C TYR A 163 3.96 -9.39 -7.57
N LEU A 164 3.29 -8.29 -7.24
CA LEU A 164 1.82 -8.23 -7.19
C LEU A 164 1.19 -8.45 -8.56
N ARG A 165 1.76 -7.85 -9.62
CA ARG A 165 1.29 -8.06 -11.00
C ARG A 165 1.45 -9.51 -11.45
N GLN A 166 2.58 -10.15 -11.15
CA GLN A 166 2.79 -11.58 -11.44
C GLN A 166 1.74 -12.46 -10.73
N LYS A 167 1.50 -12.22 -9.43
CA LYS A 167 0.49 -12.96 -8.66
C LYS A 167 -0.94 -12.70 -9.15
N GLN A 168 -1.24 -11.48 -9.60
CA GLN A 168 -2.54 -11.12 -10.18
C GLN A 168 -2.74 -11.77 -11.55
N HIS A 169 -1.71 -11.82 -12.40
CA HIS A 169 -1.78 -12.47 -13.71
C HIS A 169 -2.08 -13.97 -13.61
N VAL A 170 -1.47 -14.65 -12.63
CA VAL A 170 -1.74 -16.07 -12.33
C VAL A 170 -3.19 -16.29 -11.86
N ARG A 171 -3.79 -15.32 -11.17
CA ARG A 171 -5.20 -15.41 -10.73
C ARG A 171 -6.19 -15.20 -11.87
N THR A 172 -5.88 -14.34 -12.84
CA THR A 172 -6.72 -14.14 -14.03
C THR A 172 -6.59 -15.30 -15.02
N HIS A 173 -5.43 -15.97 -15.07
CA HIS A 173 -5.16 -17.14 -15.90
C HIS A 173 -5.14 -18.46 -15.13
N GLY A 174 -5.94 -18.57 -14.06
CA GLY A 174 -6.18 -19.84 -13.38
C GLY A 174 -6.86 -20.85 -14.31
N HIS A 175 -6.06 -21.82 -14.79
CA HIS A 175 -6.42 -22.96 -15.64
C HIS A 175 -6.79 -22.67 -17.11
N ARG A 176 -5.77 -22.56 -17.96
CA ARG A 176 -5.85 -23.18 -19.29
C ARG A 176 -4.78 -24.27 -19.36
N PRO A 177 -5.15 -25.57 -19.52
CA PRO A 177 -4.16 -26.61 -19.74
C PRO A 177 -3.35 -26.29 -21.02
N PRO A 178 -2.07 -26.67 -21.09
CA PRO A 178 -1.28 -26.50 -22.29
C PRO A 178 -1.99 -27.20 -23.47
N PRO A 179 -2.02 -26.61 -24.67
CA PRO A 179 -2.58 -27.28 -25.84
C PRO A 179 -1.82 -28.58 -26.08
N PRO A 180 -2.50 -29.70 -26.39
CA PRO A 180 -1.83 -30.95 -26.69
C PRO A 180 -0.91 -30.73 -27.89
N THR A 181 0.39 -30.91 -27.67
CA THR A 181 1.38 -31.00 -28.74
C THR A 181 0.98 -32.16 -29.64
N ARG A 182 0.72 -31.85 -30.92
CA ARG A 182 0.49 -32.84 -31.97
C ARG A 182 1.81 -33.51 -32.36
#